data_AF-A0A959JKM5-F1
#
_entry.id   AF-A0A959JKM5-F1
#
_cell.length_a   1.000
_cell.length_b   1.000
_cell.length_c   1.000
_cell.angle_alpha   90.00
_cell.angle_beta   90.00
_cell.angle_gamma   90.00
#
_symmetry.space_group_name_H-M   'P 1'
#
loop_
_entity.id
_entity.type
_entity.pdbx_description
1 polymer ?
#
loop_
_entity_poly.entity_id
_entity_poly.type
_entity_poly.pdbx_seq_one_letter_code
_entity_poly.pdbx_strand_id
1 'polypeptide(L)'
;AQKGKDYSADGGTLIIPANNLSKSIEIKIFGNKVREENRQFTIVLKNPSKCTLKKSTGIFTIVAENGTELSTSDIGYFSTSTYPNKQLIWSDEFDGNTLNDNFWNYEIGNGVGGWGNNELEYYTNNTKNIFISNGNLIIEARKEQILGYPYSSARITTKNKKEFTFGRIDIRAKLPKGKGVWPALWMLGANISSVGWPTCGEIDIMELIGSSPSEIHGTLHWKGIDGHTSKGQNYFLQLGDFSQEFHVFSLEWKEDTLTWMIDGKSYLTISKSEFGAAVYPFNADQFVIFNVAVGGNWPGSPDESTTFPQRMFVDYIRVFQ
;
A
#
# COMPACT_ATOMS: atom_id res chain seq x y z
N ALA A 1 -20.57 -6.35 -19.13
CA ALA A 1 -21.56 -5.55 -18.38
C ALA A 1 -22.95 -6.12 -18.62
N GLN A 2 -23.81 -6.11 -17.61
CA GLN A 2 -25.16 -6.66 -17.64
C GLN A 2 -26.20 -5.57 -17.86
N LYS A 3 -27.00 -5.73 -18.92
CA LYS A 3 -28.13 -4.85 -19.26
C LYS A 3 -29.12 -4.74 -18.09
N GLY A 4 -29.57 -3.53 -17.78
CA GLY A 4 -30.53 -3.25 -16.70
C GLY A 4 -29.94 -3.28 -15.29
N LYS A 5 -28.71 -3.79 -15.12
CA LYS A 5 -27.95 -3.78 -13.87
C LYS A 5 -26.82 -2.74 -13.90
N ASP A 6 -26.03 -2.73 -14.97
CA ASP A 6 -24.86 -1.86 -15.11
C ASP A 6 -25.14 -0.63 -16.00
N TYR A 7 -26.13 -0.73 -16.89
CA TYR A 7 -26.50 0.35 -17.81
C TYR A 7 -27.96 0.25 -18.29
N SER A 8 -28.55 1.39 -18.73
CA SER A 8 -29.89 1.45 -19.31
C SER A 8 -29.94 0.80 -20.67
N ALA A 9 -31.08 0.20 -20.98
CA ALA A 9 -31.24 -0.70 -22.10
C ALA A 9 -31.92 -0.05 -23.31
N ASP A 10 -31.55 1.19 -23.64
CA ASP A 10 -32.29 1.96 -24.63
C ASP A 10 -31.77 1.66 -26.03
N GLY A 11 -32.39 0.66 -26.67
CA GLY A 11 -32.33 0.48 -28.11
C GLY A 11 -33.34 1.40 -28.78
N GLY A 12 -32.99 1.98 -29.93
CA GLY A 12 -33.90 2.87 -30.65
C GLY A 12 -33.43 3.17 -32.07
N THR A 13 -34.22 3.97 -32.79
CA THR A 13 -33.89 4.42 -34.14
C THR A 13 -33.11 5.73 -34.08
N LEU A 14 -31.85 5.70 -34.52
CA LEU A 14 -31.04 6.91 -34.66
C LEU A 14 -31.38 7.62 -35.98
N ILE A 15 -32.13 8.72 -35.90
CA ILE A 15 -32.45 9.57 -37.07
C ILE A 15 -31.50 10.77 -37.09
N ILE A 16 -30.57 10.81 -38.05
CA ILE A 16 -29.72 11.97 -38.32
C ILE A 16 -30.45 12.85 -39.35
N PRO A 17 -30.85 14.09 -39.01
CA PRO A 17 -31.54 14.96 -39.97
C PRO A 17 -30.65 15.30 -41.16
N ALA A 18 -31.26 15.61 -42.31
CA ALA A 18 -30.52 16.10 -43.47
C ALA A 18 -29.63 17.31 -43.09
N ASN A 19 -28.46 17.42 -43.73
CA ASN A 19 -27.43 18.43 -43.44
C ASN A 19 -26.76 18.34 -42.06
N ASN A 20 -26.98 17.28 -41.29
CA ASN A 20 -26.24 16.99 -40.05
C ASN A 20 -25.24 15.84 -40.27
N LEU A 21 -24.06 15.94 -39.66
CA LEU A 21 -22.99 14.94 -39.79
C LEU A 21 -22.95 13.93 -38.63
N SER A 22 -23.64 14.19 -37.53
CA SER A 22 -23.63 13.34 -36.33
C SER A 22 -24.91 13.46 -35.51
N LYS A 23 -25.10 12.50 -34.60
CA LYS A 23 -26.12 12.54 -33.55
C LYS A 23 -25.65 11.72 -32.35
N SER A 24 -25.96 12.19 -31.15
CA SER A 24 -25.61 11.52 -29.90
C SER A 24 -26.64 10.46 -29.52
N ILE A 25 -26.16 9.40 -28.86
CA ILE A 25 -26.98 8.42 -28.15
C ILE A 25 -26.64 8.58 -26.67
N GLU A 26 -27.65 8.63 -25.83
CA GLU A 26 -27.48 8.67 -24.38
C GLU A 26 -27.65 7.26 -23.81
N ILE A 27 -26.70 6.82 -22.99
CA ILE A 27 -26.76 5.55 -22.26
C ILE A 27 -26.48 5.86 -20.80
N LYS A 28 -27.46 5.58 -19.93
CA LYS A 28 -27.28 5.78 -18.50
C LYS A 28 -26.46 4.64 -17.92
N ILE A 29 -25.38 4.95 -17.23
CA ILE A 29 -24.56 3.96 -16.50
C ILE A 29 -25.02 3.93 -15.05
N PHE A 30 -25.23 2.74 -14.50
CA PHE A 30 -25.57 2.52 -13.10
C PHE A 30 -24.27 2.26 -12.32
N GLY A 31 -23.63 3.33 -11.87
CA GLY A 31 -22.40 3.26 -11.08
C GLY A 31 -22.65 2.91 -9.62
N ASN A 32 -21.65 2.30 -8.98
CA ASN A 32 -21.54 2.13 -7.54
C ASN A 32 -20.09 2.52 -7.13
N LYS A 33 -19.79 2.48 -5.83
CA LYS A 33 -18.43 2.73 -5.32
C LYS A 33 -17.60 1.46 -5.15
N VAL A 34 -18.17 0.29 -5.43
CA VAL A 34 -17.50 -1.01 -5.28
C VAL A 34 -16.35 -1.11 -6.28
N ARG A 35 -15.16 -1.47 -5.77
CA ARG A 35 -13.99 -1.76 -6.59
C ARG A 35 -14.12 -3.16 -7.16
N GLU A 36 -14.38 -3.22 -8.46
CA GLU A 36 -14.57 -4.46 -9.22
C GLU A 36 -13.89 -4.37 -10.58
N GLU A 37 -13.80 -5.48 -11.30
CA GLU A 37 -13.21 -5.48 -12.64
C GLU A 37 -13.98 -4.56 -13.59
N ASN A 38 -13.24 -3.91 -14.50
CA ASN A 38 -13.85 -3.12 -15.57
C ASN A 38 -14.74 -4.01 -16.43
N ARG A 39 -15.92 -3.50 -16.78
CA ARG A 39 -16.91 -4.24 -17.56
C ARG A 39 -17.13 -3.58 -18.89
N GLN A 40 -17.20 -4.36 -19.96
CA GLN A 40 -17.46 -3.83 -21.29
C GLN A 40 -18.90 -4.08 -21.74
N PHE A 41 -19.42 -3.18 -22.55
CA PHE A 41 -20.61 -3.39 -23.37
C PHE A 41 -20.38 -2.85 -24.78
N THR A 42 -21.21 -3.31 -25.71
CA THR A 42 -21.07 -2.98 -27.12
C THR A 42 -22.33 -2.27 -27.62
N ILE A 43 -22.15 -1.14 -28.30
CA ILE A 43 -23.21 -0.50 -29.08
C ILE A 43 -23.07 -0.97 -30.52
N VAL A 44 -24.18 -1.41 -31.13
CA VAL A 44 -24.22 -1.82 -32.53
C VAL A 44 -25.30 -1.04 -33.28
N LEU A 45 -24.90 -0.27 -34.28
CA LEU A 45 -25.76 0.36 -35.28
C LEU A 45 -26.06 -0.67 -36.39
N LYS A 46 -27.34 -0.96 -36.63
CA LYS A 46 -27.78 -1.92 -37.65
C LYS A 46 -28.84 -1.30 -38.55
N ASN A 47 -29.06 -1.92 -39.71
CA ASN A 47 -30.10 -1.54 -40.68
C ASN A 47 -30.03 -0.08 -41.13
N PRO A 48 -28.88 0.39 -41.67
CA PRO A 48 -28.80 1.75 -42.19
C PRO A 48 -29.73 1.92 -43.39
N SER A 49 -30.34 3.11 -43.49
CA SER A 49 -31.16 3.50 -44.63
C SER A 49 -30.62 4.80 -45.20
N LYS A 50 -30.46 4.88 -46.52
CA LYS A 50 -29.92 6.04 -47.26
C LYS A 50 -28.48 6.43 -46.91
N CYS A 51 -27.75 5.56 -46.22
CA CYS A 51 -26.33 5.75 -45.91
C CYS A 51 -25.60 4.40 -45.80
N THR A 52 -24.28 4.45 -45.79
CA THR A 52 -23.42 3.30 -45.53
C THR A 52 -22.70 3.50 -44.20
N LEU A 53 -22.73 2.51 -43.32
CA LEU A 53 -21.98 2.53 -42.07
C LEU A 53 -20.55 2.05 -42.32
N LYS A 54 -19.55 2.93 -42.14
CA LYS A 54 -18.13 2.54 -42.19
C LYS A 54 -17.71 1.75 -40.94
N LYS A 55 -18.31 2.07 -39.79
CA LYS A 55 -18.14 1.36 -38.51
C LYS A 55 -19.49 1.33 -37.82
N SER A 56 -20.00 0.13 -37.56
CA SER A 56 -21.30 -0.08 -36.93
C SER A 56 -21.19 -0.45 -35.45
N THR A 57 -19.98 -0.75 -34.95
CA THR A 57 -19.78 -1.29 -33.61
C THR A 57 -18.83 -0.42 -32.81
N GLY A 58 -19.21 -0.08 -31.58
CA GLY A 58 -18.36 0.57 -30.58
C GLY A 58 -18.33 -0.24 -29.29
N ILE A 59 -17.15 -0.42 -28.70
CA ILE A 59 -16.97 -1.05 -27.38
C ILE A 59 -16.77 0.06 -26.36
N PHE A 60 -17.50 -0.03 -25.25
CA PHE A 60 -17.49 0.94 -24.16
C PHE A 60 -17.12 0.21 -22.87
N THR A 61 -16.29 0.85 -22.06
CA THR A 61 -15.83 0.31 -20.78
C THR A 61 -16.45 1.09 -19.63
N ILE A 62 -17.12 0.39 -18.73
CA ILE A 62 -17.52 0.88 -17.41
C ILE A 62 -16.31 0.68 -16.50
N VAL A 63 -15.72 1.80 -16.07
CA VAL A 63 -14.56 1.79 -15.17
C VAL A 63 -15.04 1.61 -13.74
N ALA A 64 -14.73 0.45 -13.16
CA ALA A 64 -15.10 0.10 -11.79
C ALA A 64 -13.87 -0.24 -10.93
N GLU A 65 -12.71 -0.44 -11.55
CA GLU A 65 -11.46 -0.77 -10.86
C GLU A 65 -10.94 0.36 -9.97
N ASN A 66 -11.55 1.55 -10.02
CA ASN A 66 -11.21 2.72 -9.22
C ASN A 66 -12.20 2.99 -8.08
N GLY A 67 -13.18 2.11 -7.83
CA GLY A 67 -14.11 2.24 -6.71
C GLY A 67 -13.41 2.38 -5.36
N THR A 68 -14.02 3.02 -4.38
CA THR A 68 -13.45 3.23 -3.04
C THR A 68 -13.92 2.21 -2.01
N GLU A 69 -14.84 1.32 -2.38
CA GLU A 69 -15.34 0.26 -1.51
C GLU A 69 -14.73 -1.06 -1.95
N LEU A 70 -13.86 -1.62 -1.12
CA LEU A 70 -13.25 -2.93 -1.30
C LEU A 70 -13.34 -3.70 0.02
N SER A 71 -13.90 -4.91 -0.04
CA SER A 71 -13.95 -5.82 1.09
C SER A 71 -12.76 -6.78 1.05
N THR A 72 -12.30 -7.17 2.22
CA THR A 72 -11.29 -8.20 2.41
C THR A 72 -11.75 -9.13 3.54
N SER A 73 -11.30 -10.39 3.54
CA SER A 73 -11.56 -11.28 4.68
C SER A 73 -10.83 -10.75 5.92
N ASP A 74 -11.54 -10.65 7.04
CA ASP A 74 -10.99 -10.22 8.34
C ASP A 74 -10.48 -11.41 9.19
N ILE A 75 -10.06 -12.48 8.52
CA ILE A 75 -9.45 -13.63 9.19
C ILE A 75 -8.02 -13.30 9.59
N GLY A 76 -7.54 -13.89 10.69
CA GLY A 76 -6.16 -13.78 11.13
C GLY A 76 -6.04 -13.47 12.63
N TYR A 77 -4.83 -13.08 13.04
CA TYR A 77 -4.51 -12.81 14.44
C TYR A 77 -4.98 -11.40 14.86
N PHE A 78 -5.40 -11.27 16.11
CA PHE A 78 -5.68 -9.98 16.77
C PHE A 78 -4.82 -9.85 18.02
N SER A 79 -4.16 -8.71 18.20
CA SER A 79 -3.48 -8.43 19.46
C SER A 79 -4.46 -7.99 20.54
N THR A 80 -4.05 -8.16 21.80
CA THR A 80 -4.76 -7.58 22.94
C THR A 80 -4.73 -6.06 22.85
N SER A 81 -5.77 -5.40 23.35
CA SER A 81 -5.83 -3.94 23.46
C SER A 81 -5.18 -3.40 24.74
N THR A 82 -4.69 -4.27 25.62
CA THR A 82 -4.07 -3.88 26.90
C THR A 82 -2.81 -4.70 27.19
N TYR A 83 -1.79 -4.03 27.72
CA TYR A 83 -0.54 -4.64 28.16
C TYR A 83 -0.22 -4.21 29.60
N PRO A 84 0.33 -5.10 30.45
CA PRO A 84 0.74 -4.72 31.79
C PRO A 84 1.69 -3.52 31.78
N ASN A 85 1.38 -2.52 32.60
CA ASN A 85 2.16 -1.29 32.74
C ASN A 85 2.36 -0.47 31.46
N LYS A 86 1.45 -0.60 30.48
CA LYS A 86 1.41 0.27 29.29
C LYS A 86 0.02 0.82 29.06
N GLN A 87 -0.06 2.06 28.59
CA GLN A 87 -1.28 2.72 28.15
C GLN A 87 -1.26 2.87 26.64
N LEU A 88 -2.42 2.74 25.98
CA LEU A 88 -2.57 3.11 24.58
C LEU A 88 -2.44 4.64 24.45
N ILE A 89 -1.38 5.13 23.83
CA ILE A 89 -1.11 6.58 23.72
C ILE A 89 -1.50 7.15 22.36
N TRP A 90 -1.55 6.30 21.33
CA TRP A 90 -1.99 6.67 20.00
C TRP A 90 -2.43 5.43 19.22
N SER A 91 -3.44 5.58 18.39
CA SER A 91 -3.79 4.60 17.37
C SER A 91 -4.43 5.25 16.15
N ASP A 92 -4.41 4.51 15.05
CA ASP A 92 -5.30 4.70 13.91
C ASP A 92 -5.94 3.35 13.60
N GLU A 93 -7.26 3.27 13.78
CA GLU A 93 -8.09 2.09 13.53
C GLU A 93 -8.72 2.13 12.13
N PHE A 94 -8.44 3.19 11.34
CA PHE A 94 -8.94 3.38 9.99
C PHE A 94 -10.47 3.23 9.83
N ASP A 95 -11.25 3.60 10.86
CA ASP A 95 -12.72 3.60 10.86
C ASP A 95 -13.35 4.76 10.05
N GLY A 96 -12.52 5.72 9.63
CA GLY A 96 -12.95 6.87 8.84
C GLY A 96 -13.30 6.52 7.39
N ASN A 97 -13.68 7.54 6.60
CA ASN A 97 -13.85 7.39 5.15
C ASN A 97 -12.62 7.82 4.34
N THR A 98 -11.67 8.49 5.00
CA THR A 98 -10.45 9.05 4.41
C THR A 98 -9.32 8.99 5.43
N LEU A 99 -8.08 8.97 4.94
CA LEU A 99 -6.90 9.04 5.80
C LEU A 99 -6.94 10.28 6.71
N ASN A 100 -6.54 10.13 7.96
CA ASN A 100 -6.51 11.23 8.90
C ASN A 100 -5.29 12.12 8.64
N ASP A 101 -5.51 13.29 8.03
CA ASP A 101 -4.45 14.25 7.71
C ASP A 101 -3.77 14.84 8.95
N ASN A 102 -4.30 14.68 10.16
CA ASN A 102 -3.59 15.05 11.38
C ASN A 102 -2.52 14.02 11.78
N PHE A 103 -2.57 12.80 11.22
CA PHE A 103 -1.64 11.71 11.52
C PHE A 103 -0.67 11.48 10.36
N TRP A 104 -1.18 11.50 9.11
CA TRP A 104 -0.44 11.01 7.96
C TRP A 104 -0.11 12.10 6.94
N ASN A 105 1.05 12.00 6.33
CA ASN A 105 1.50 12.72 5.14
C ASN A 105 1.55 11.76 3.95
N TYR A 106 1.41 12.27 2.74
CA TYR A 106 1.71 11.52 1.52
C TYR A 106 3.10 11.91 1.00
N GLU A 107 3.93 10.94 0.69
CA GLU A 107 5.11 11.15 -0.15
C GLU A 107 4.73 10.94 -1.63
N ILE A 108 5.19 11.85 -2.50
CA ILE A 108 4.77 11.91 -3.90
C ILE A 108 5.97 11.74 -4.82
N GLY A 109 5.81 10.91 -5.85
CA GLY A 109 6.81 10.67 -6.87
C GLY A 109 7.69 9.45 -6.65
N ASN A 110 8.85 9.43 -7.31
CA ASN A 110 9.80 8.31 -7.31
C ASN A 110 11.11 8.65 -6.55
N GLY A 111 11.10 9.74 -5.77
CA GLY A 111 12.26 10.17 -4.99
C GLY A 111 13.52 10.42 -5.84
N VAL A 112 14.68 10.43 -5.19
CA VAL A 112 15.98 10.48 -5.86
C VAL A 112 16.45 9.05 -6.13
N GLY A 113 16.66 8.68 -7.39
CA GLY A 113 17.18 7.37 -7.78
C GLY A 113 16.25 6.20 -7.43
N GLY A 114 14.92 6.38 -7.54
CA GLY A 114 13.94 5.37 -7.12
C GLY A 114 14.00 5.16 -5.61
N TRP A 115 13.85 6.25 -4.85
CA TRP A 115 13.96 6.29 -3.38
C TRP A 115 15.26 5.72 -2.79
N GLY A 116 16.36 5.82 -3.55
CA GLY A 116 17.67 5.26 -3.19
C GLY A 116 17.84 3.78 -3.54
N ASN A 117 16.77 3.11 -4.00
CA ASN A 117 16.72 1.67 -4.21
C ASN A 117 16.44 1.28 -5.66
N ASN A 118 16.41 2.22 -6.61
CA ASN A 118 15.97 2.00 -7.99
C ASN A 118 14.52 1.44 -8.07
N GLU A 119 13.66 1.86 -7.15
CA GLU A 119 12.22 1.62 -7.17
C GLU A 119 11.58 2.20 -8.45
N LEU A 120 10.52 1.55 -8.97
CA LEU A 120 9.91 1.85 -10.29
C LEU A 120 8.54 2.53 -10.18
N GLU A 121 7.94 2.58 -8.99
CA GLU A 121 6.65 3.23 -8.79
C GLU A 121 6.74 4.75 -8.70
N TYR A 122 5.63 5.39 -9.05
CA TYR A 122 5.35 6.77 -8.69
C TYR A 122 4.35 6.79 -7.54
N TYR A 123 4.76 7.19 -6.34
CA TYR A 123 3.84 7.32 -5.21
C TYR A 123 2.86 8.49 -5.44
N THR A 124 1.59 8.27 -5.11
CA THR A 124 0.52 9.27 -5.26
C THR A 124 -0.32 9.39 -3.98
N ASN A 125 -1.17 10.41 -3.93
CA ASN A 125 -2.27 10.56 -2.96
C ASN A 125 -3.65 10.28 -3.60
N ASN A 126 -3.68 9.57 -4.74
CA ASN A 126 -4.92 9.28 -5.45
C ASN A 126 -5.66 8.12 -4.76
N THR A 127 -6.99 8.20 -4.69
CA THR A 127 -7.88 7.12 -4.22
C THR A 127 -7.76 5.80 -4.98
N LYS A 128 -7.10 5.81 -6.15
CA LYS A 128 -6.65 4.59 -6.83
C LYS A 128 -5.63 3.79 -6.02
N ASN A 129 -4.68 4.48 -5.40
CA ASN A 129 -3.53 3.90 -4.71
C ASN A 129 -3.69 3.88 -3.19
N ILE A 130 -4.49 4.76 -2.61
CA ILE A 130 -4.67 4.82 -1.16
C ILE A 130 -6.07 5.27 -0.78
N PHE A 131 -6.76 4.46 0.01
CA PHE A 131 -8.13 4.73 0.45
C PHE A 131 -8.45 3.90 1.69
N ILE A 132 -9.49 4.32 2.41
CA ILE A 132 -10.04 3.56 3.54
C ILE A 132 -11.31 2.86 3.08
N SER A 133 -11.45 1.59 3.43
CA SER A 133 -12.66 0.81 3.17
C SER A 133 -12.83 -0.29 4.20
N ASN A 134 -14.03 -0.38 4.80
CA ASN A 134 -14.39 -1.41 5.79
C ASN A 134 -13.38 -1.51 6.94
N GLY A 135 -13.04 -0.39 7.58
CA GLY A 135 -12.11 -0.35 8.72
C GLY A 135 -10.64 -0.60 8.37
N ASN A 136 -10.27 -0.59 7.09
CA ASN A 136 -8.91 -0.86 6.66
C ASN A 136 -8.35 0.31 5.85
N LEU A 137 -7.11 0.70 6.14
CA LEU A 137 -6.26 1.40 5.19
C LEU A 137 -5.83 0.41 4.09
N ILE A 138 -5.99 0.82 2.84
CA ILE A 138 -5.60 0.02 1.68
C ILE A 138 -4.58 0.81 0.87
N ILE A 139 -3.36 0.27 0.74
CA ILE A 139 -2.34 0.75 -0.19
C ILE A 139 -2.31 -0.20 -1.38
N GLU A 140 -2.58 0.32 -2.57
CA GLU A 140 -2.71 -0.43 -3.81
C GLU A 140 -1.65 -0.02 -4.83
N ALA A 141 -0.75 -0.95 -5.14
CA ALA A 141 0.18 -0.84 -6.24
C ALA A 141 -0.49 -1.27 -7.55
N ARG A 142 -0.36 -0.46 -8.60
CA ARG A 142 -1.00 -0.67 -9.91
C ARG A 142 0.03 -0.62 -11.03
N LYS A 143 -0.22 -1.40 -12.07
CA LYS A 143 0.46 -1.27 -13.37
C LYS A 143 -0.28 -0.24 -14.21
N GLU A 144 0.12 1.02 -14.10
CA GLU A 144 -0.40 2.13 -14.89
C GLU A 144 0.70 3.18 -15.11
N GLN A 145 0.63 3.88 -16.24
CA GLN A 145 1.64 4.87 -16.58
C GLN A 145 1.32 6.23 -15.93
N ILE A 146 2.14 6.67 -14.97
CA ILE A 146 2.04 8.00 -14.35
C ILE A 146 3.33 8.75 -14.59
N LEU A 147 3.25 9.88 -15.30
CA LEU A 147 4.39 10.79 -15.52
C LEU A 147 5.67 10.11 -16.01
N GLY A 148 5.53 9.06 -16.84
CA GLY A 148 6.65 8.29 -17.39
C GLY A 148 7.04 7.04 -16.59
N TYR A 149 6.47 6.82 -15.42
CA TYR A 149 6.71 5.64 -14.59
C TYR A 149 5.69 4.54 -14.87
N PRO A 150 6.10 3.26 -14.91
CA PRO A 150 5.23 2.14 -15.31
C PRO A 150 4.28 1.64 -14.21
N TYR A 151 4.47 2.09 -12.96
CA TYR A 151 3.69 1.69 -11.81
C TYR A 151 3.31 2.90 -10.95
N SER A 152 2.19 2.78 -10.24
CA SER A 152 1.75 3.73 -9.22
C SER A 152 1.53 3.00 -7.89
N SER A 153 1.73 3.70 -6.78
CA SER A 153 1.47 3.18 -5.43
C SER A 153 1.24 4.33 -4.44
N ALA A 154 1.28 4.07 -3.14
CA ALA A 154 1.31 5.11 -2.11
C ALA A 154 2.38 4.83 -1.04
N ARG A 155 2.92 5.92 -0.49
CA ARG A 155 3.84 5.95 0.64
C ARG A 155 3.37 7.04 1.59
N ILE A 156 3.08 6.67 2.83
CA ILE A 156 2.60 7.61 3.85
C ILE A 156 3.52 7.63 5.05
N THR A 157 3.63 8.78 5.71
CA THR A 157 4.49 8.96 6.89
C THR A 157 3.77 9.71 7.99
N THR A 158 4.19 9.53 9.24
CA THR A 158 3.73 10.36 10.36
C THR A 158 4.70 11.50 10.71
N LYS A 159 5.70 11.77 9.86
CA LYS A 159 6.74 12.78 10.09
C LYS A 159 6.16 14.15 10.46
N ASN A 160 6.70 14.79 11.50
CA ASN A 160 6.23 16.06 12.06
C ASN A 160 4.77 16.06 12.56
N LYS A 161 4.13 14.88 12.71
CA LYS A 161 2.73 14.73 13.16
C LYS A 161 2.63 13.78 14.34
N LYS A 162 3.17 12.56 14.20
CA LYS A 162 3.29 11.56 15.25
C LYS A 162 4.69 10.97 15.22
N GLU A 163 5.40 11.18 16.30
CA GLU A 163 6.76 10.70 16.54
C GLU A 163 6.77 10.06 17.92
N PHE A 164 7.52 8.98 18.06
CA PHE A 164 7.56 8.18 19.27
C PHE A 164 9.01 7.92 19.65
N THR A 165 9.25 7.85 20.96
CA THR A 165 10.45 7.26 21.55
C THR A 165 10.02 6.16 22.52
N PHE A 166 10.48 4.94 22.28
CA PHE A 166 10.13 3.74 23.05
C PHE A 166 8.63 3.39 23.01
N GLY A 167 8.30 2.25 23.61
CA GLY A 167 6.94 1.72 23.70
C GLY A 167 6.78 0.41 22.95
N ARG A 168 5.53 -0.01 22.80
CA ARG A 168 5.14 -1.13 21.97
C ARG A 168 4.36 -0.60 20.79
N ILE A 169 4.67 -1.06 19.59
CA ILE A 169 3.93 -0.76 18.36
C ILE A 169 3.36 -2.07 17.84
N ASP A 170 2.06 -2.13 17.64
CA ASP A 170 1.37 -3.24 16.98
C ASP A 170 0.74 -2.75 15.69
N ILE A 171 1.03 -3.43 14.57
CA ILE A 171 0.42 -3.15 13.28
C ILE A 171 -0.21 -4.44 12.78
N ARG A 172 -1.54 -4.44 12.62
CA ARG A 172 -2.27 -5.57 12.05
C ARG A 172 -2.43 -5.36 10.56
N ALA A 173 -1.81 -6.22 9.75
CA ALA A 173 -1.82 -6.09 8.30
C ALA A 173 -1.86 -7.43 7.56
N LYS A 174 -2.36 -7.37 6.33
CA LYS A 174 -2.33 -8.45 5.32
C LYS A 174 -1.59 -7.92 4.09
N LEU A 175 -0.61 -8.68 3.61
CA LEU A 175 0.42 -8.17 2.71
C LEU A 175 0.18 -8.59 1.25
N PRO A 176 0.67 -7.81 0.27
CA PRO A 176 0.67 -8.22 -1.12
C PRO A 176 1.73 -9.29 -1.41
N LYS A 177 1.68 -9.87 -2.62
CA LYS A 177 2.70 -10.81 -3.12
C LYS A 177 2.97 -10.63 -4.61
N GLY A 178 3.93 -11.36 -5.13
CA GLY A 178 4.35 -11.32 -6.52
C GLY A 178 5.76 -10.75 -6.69
N LYS A 179 6.44 -11.19 -7.76
CA LYS A 179 7.81 -10.75 -8.03
C LYS A 179 7.89 -9.23 -8.13
N GLY A 180 8.90 -8.65 -7.50
CA GLY A 180 9.13 -7.20 -7.51
C GLY A 180 8.14 -6.37 -6.70
N VAL A 181 7.25 -6.96 -5.92
CA VAL A 181 6.37 -6.24 -4.99
C VAL A 181 7.02 -6.20 -3.62
N TRP A 182 7.08 -5.04 -2.99
CA TRP A 182 7.83 -4.84 -1.74
C TRP A 182 7.03 -3.97 -0.76
N PRO A 183 6.13 -4.58 0.04
CA PRO A 183 5.46 -3.89 1.14
C PRO A 183 6.42 -3.68 2.32
N ALA A 184 6.31 -2.52 2.97
CA ALA A 184 7.07 -2.21 4.16
C ALA A 184 6.22 -1.45 5.20
N LEU A 185 6.43 -1.82 6.47
CA LEU A 185 5.94 -1.15 7.67
C LEU A 185 7.15 -0.85 8.54
N TRP A 186 7.55 0.42 8.61
CA TRP A 186 8.86 0.79 9.11
C TRP A 186 8.85 2.16 9.77
N MET A 187 9.99 2.56 10.32
CA MET A 187 10.18 3.82 11.02
C MET A 187 11.51 4.44 10.67
N LEU A 188 11.59 5.76 10.79
CA LEU A 188 12.77 6.54 10.44
C LEU A 188 12.99 7.66 11.45
N GLY A 189 14.25 7.99 11.74
CA GLY A 189 14.57 9.00 12.73
C GLY A 189 14.00 10.36 12.36
N ALA A 190 13.29 10.99 13.30
CA ALA A 190 12.68 12.31 13.10
C ALA A 190 13.71 13.39 12.73
N ASN A 191 14.95 13.21 13.17
CA ASN A 191 16.10 14.07 12.85
C ASN A 191 16.69 13.86 11.44
N ILE A 192 16.10 13.03 10.57
CA ILE A 192 16.63 12.75 9.21
C ILE A 192 16.94 14.01 8.40
N SER A 193 16.13 15.06 8.52
CA SER A 193 16.36 16.32 7.81
C SER A 193 17.60 17.08 8.29
N SER A 194 18.09 16.78 9.49
CA SER A 194 19.28 17.41 10.09
C SER A 194 20.53 16.57 9.93
N VAL A 195 20.44 15.24 10.05
CA VAL A 195 21.62 14.35 10.09
C VAL A 195 21.74 13.43 8.87
N GLY A 196 20.69 13.31 8.07
CA GLY A 196 20.61 12.41 6.93
C GLY A 196 20.56 10.93 7.31
N TRP A 197 20.24 10.10 6.32
CA TRP A 197 20.34 8.65 6.41
C TRP A 197 21.79 8.19 6.12
N PRO A 198 22.32 7.16 6.79
CA PRO A 198 21.67 6.31 7.81
C PRO A 198 21.89 6.78 9.25
N THR A 199 22.41 8.00 9.44
CA THR A 199 22.71 8.54 10.78
C THR A 199 21.45 8.73 11.63
N CYS A 200 20.29 8.99 11.01
CA CYS A 200 19.02 9.12 11.73
C CYS A 200 18.52 7.82 12.36
N GLY A 201 19.02 6.67 11.92
CA GLY A 201 18.45 5.36 12.25
C GLY A 201 17.19 5.07 11.45
N GLU A 202 17.01 3.79 11.14
CA GLU A 202 15.85 3.20 10.48
C GLU A 202 15.49 1.90 11.20
N ILE A 203 14.19 1.70 11.47
CA ILE A 203 13.66 0.50 12.11
C ILE A 203 12.60 -0.11 11.19
N ASP A 204 12.94 -1.22 10.56
CA ASP A 204 12.00 -1.97 9.73
C ASP A 204 11.27 -2.98 10.59
N ILE A 205 10.02 -2.67 10.95
CA ILE A 205 9.17 -3.57 11.75
C ILE A 205 8.80 -4.78 10.90
N MET A 206 8.52 -4.56 9.61
CA MET A 206 8.27 -5.60 8.65
C MET A 206 8.62 -5.12 7.24
N GLU A 207 9.44 -5.90 6.56
CA GLU A 207 9.52 -5.90 5.10
C GLU A 207 9.24 -7.30 4.56
N LEU A 208 8.75 -7.38 3.33
CA LEU A 208 8.54 -8.63 2.62
C LEU A 208 8.96 -8.48 1.15
N ILE A 209 9.63 -9.49 0.60
CA ILE A 209 9.82 -9.59 -0.85
C ILE A 209 8.69 -10.45 -1.41
N GLY A 210 7.89 -9.89 -2.31
CA GLY A 210 6.67 -10.54 -2.79
C GLY A 210 6.85 -11.90 -3.50
N SER A 211 8.06 -12.23 -3.97
CA SER A 211 8.38 -13.57 -4.48
C SER A 211 8.55 -14.64 -3.39
N SER A 212 8.68 -14.24 -2.13
CA SER A 212 8.79 -15.09 -0.94
C SER A 212 7.69 -14.72 0.08
N PRO A 213 6.40 -14.88 -0.24
CA PRO A 213 5.31 -14.28 0.53
C PRO A 213 5.09 -14.92 1.92
N SER A 214 5.80 -15.99 2.27
CA SER A 214 5.80 -16.61 3.59
C SER A 214 6.95 -16.15 4.49
N GLU A 215 7.77 -15.21 4.01
CA GLU A 215 8.97 -14.70 4.67
C GLU A 215 8.85 -13.19 4.89
N ILE A 216 9.21 -12.74 6.10
CA ILE A 216 9.35 -11.32 6.45
C ILE A 216 10.73 -11.05 7.04
N HIS A 217 11.11 -9.78 7.05
CA HIS A 217 12.39 -9.29 7.56
C HIS A 217 12.12 -8.19 8.60
N GLY A 218 12.76 -8.32 9.76
CA GLY A 218 12.92 -7.21 10.70
C GLY A 218 14.35 -6.75 10.70
N THR A 219 14.58 -5.44 10.54
CA THR A 219 15.92 -4.91 10.29
C THR A 219 16.13 -3.57 11.00
N LEU A 220 17.38 -3.29 11.38
CA LEU A 220 17.85 -1.96 11.74
C LEU A 220 18.87 -1.49 10.71
N HIS A 221 18.82 -0.21 10.34
CA HIS A 221 19.90 0.45 9.61
C HIS A 221 20.44 1.66 10.37
N TRP A 222 21.76 1.82 10.38
CA TRP A 222 22.43 2.91 11.06
C TRP A 222 23.76 3.28 10.40
N LYS A 223 24.37 4.37 10.86
CA LYS A 223 25.74 4.74 10.53
C LYS A 223 26.72 3.99 11.44
N GLY A 224 27.31 2.91 10.93
CA GLY A 224 28.47 2.24 11.53
C GLY A 224 29.79 2.98 11.28
N ILE A 225 30.89 2.39 11.76
CA ILE A 225 32.25 2.97 11.66
C ILE A 225 32.64 3.18 10.18
N ASP A 226 32.36 2.19 9.32
CA ASP A 226 32.78 2.18 7.91
C ASP A 226 31.69 2.67 6.94
N GLY A 227 30.57 3.19 7.45
CA GLY A 227 29.48 3.65 6.58
C GLY A 227 28.10 3.15 7.02
N HIS A 228 27.25 2.90 6.05
CA HIS A 228 25.97 2.23 6.30
C HIS A 228 26.21 0.84 6.87
N THR A 229 25.44 0.48 7.87
CA THR A 229 25.43 -0.85 8.46
C THR A 229 24.00 -1.24 8.73
N SER A 230 23.70 -2.53 8.59
CA SER A 230 22.41 -3.09 8.92
C SER A 230 22.53 -4.40 9.66
N LYS A 231 21.49 -4.73 10.41
CA LYS A 231 21.35 -6.01 11.10
C LYS A 231 19.90 -6.35 11.25
N GLY A 232 19.56 -7.58 10.92
CA GLY A 232 18.20 -8.07 10.97
C GLY A 232 18.14 -9.58 11.02
N GLN A 233 16.92 -10.10 11.04
CA GLN A 233 16.65 -11.53 10.96
C GLN A 233 15.33 -11.74 10.24
N ASN A 234 15.24 -12.88 9.56
CA ASN A 234 14.05 -13.29 8.82
C ASN A 234 13.13 -14.11 9.73
N TYR A 235 11.83 -14.06 9.45
CA TYR A 235 10.85 -14.97 10.02
C TYR A 235 10.09 -15.67 8.90
N PHE A 236 9.86 -16.97 9.06
CA PHE A 236 9.15 -17.80 8.10
C PHE A 236 7.87 -18.34 8.73
N LEU A 237 6.74 -18.17 8.04
CA LEU A 237 5.53 -18.92 8.36
C LEU A 237 5.75 -20.41 8.06
N GLN A 238 5.27 -21.26 8.97
CA GLN A 238 5.35 -22.72 8.77
C GLN A 238 4.32 -23.22 7.74
N LEU A 239 3.19 -22.52 7.60
CA LEU A 239 2.09 -22.84 6.70
C LEU A 239 1.53 -21.54 6.13
N GLY A 240 1.10 -21.57 4.86
CA GLY A 240 0.49 -20.42 4.21
C GLY A 240 1.48 -19.30 3.88
N ASP A 241 0.95 -18.10 3.66
CA ASP A 241 1.71 -16.91 3.32
C ASP A 241 1.00 -15.64 3.86
N PHE A 242 1.75 -14.54 4.03
CA PHE A 242 1.26 -13.29 4.64
C PHE A 242 0.21 -12.54 3.80
N SER A 243 -0.15 -13.03 2.60
CA SER A 243 -1.22 -12.48 1.77
C SER A 243 -2.59 -13.12 2.01
N GLN A 244 -2.66 -14.19 2.79
CA GLN A 244 -3.89 -14.98 2.99
C GLN A 244 -4.75 -14.45 4.13
N GLU A 245 -4.12 -14.05 5.24
CA GLU A 245 -4.78 -13.57 6.45
C GLU A 245 -4.01 -12.42 7.11
N PHE A 246 -4.65 -11.74 8.07
CA PHE A 246 -4.02 -10.69 8.84
C PHE A 246 -3.09 -11.26 9.91
N HIS A 247 -1.93 -10.64 10.04
CA HIS A 247 -0.99 -10.90 11.12
C HIS A 247 -0.70 -9.60 11.88
N VAL A 248 -0.24 -9.73 13.13
CA VAL A 248 0.20 -8.57 13.91
C VAL A 248 1.72 -8.52 13.97
N PHE A 249 2.28 -7.56 13.24
CA PHE A 249 3.69 -7.21 13.27
C PHE A 249 3.91 -6.27 14.46
N SER A 250 4.76 -6.66 15.41
CA SER A 250 4.97 -5.87 16.62
C SER A 250 6.43 -5.53 16.86
N LEU A 251 6.66 -4.35 17.43
CA LEU A 251 7.94 -3.90 17.94
C LEU A 251 7.78 -3.56 19.42
N GLU A 252 8.54 -4.23 20.29
CA GLU A 252 8.76 -3.77 21.66
C GLU A 252 10.07 -3.01 21.69
N TRP A 253 9.98 -1.69 21.85
CA TRP A 253 11.10 -0.77 21.81
C TRP A 253 11.33 -0.16 23.19
N LYS A 254 12.49 -0.42 23.77
CA LYS A 254 12.93 0.12 25.06
C LYS A 254 14.24 0.87 24.85
N GLU A 255 14.65 1.59 25.88
CA GLU A 255 16.00 2.16 25.90
C GLU A 255 17.03 1.04 25.64
N ASP A 256 17.88 1.27 24.64
CA ASP A 256 18.99 0.39 24.24
C ASP A 256 18.59 -1.02 23.74
N THR A 257 17.31 -1.34 23.53
CA THR A 257 16.87 -2.66 23.02
C THR A 257 15.57 -2.61 22.23
N LEU A 258 15.54 -3.31 21.09
CA LEU A 258 14.35 -3.51 20.27
C LEU A 258 14.09 -5.01 20.09
N THR A 259 12.83 -5.42 20.19
CA THR A 259 12.39 -6.80 19.98
C THR A 259 11.24 -6.84 18.98
N TRP A 260 11.42 -7.58 17.89
CA TRP A 260 10.39 -7.80 16.87
C TRP A 260 9.61 -9.05 17.20
N MET A 261 8.31 -9.00 16.95
CA MET A 261 7.38 -10.09 17.12
C MET A 261 6.43 -10.20 15.93
N ILE A 262 5.97 -11.42 15.71
CA ILE A 262 4.85 -11.72 14.84
C ILE A 262 3.83 -12.53 15.63
N ASP A 263 2.58 -12.08 15.64
CA ASP A 263 1.47 -12.74 16.35
C ASP A 263 1.79 -13.03 17.84
N GLY A 264 2.44 -12.05 18.48
CA GLY A 264 2.87 -12.12 19.88
C GLY A 264 4.13 -12.96 20.15
N LYS A 265 4.76 -13.56 19.12
CA LYS A 265 5.98 -14.37 19.26
C LYS A 265 7.20 -13.59 18.81
N SER A 266 8.16 -13.39 19.71
CA SER A 266 9.43 -12.73 19.37
C SER A 266 10.29 -13.59 18.46
N TYR A 267 10.91 -12.97 17.45
CA TYR A 267 11.86 -13.67 16.56
C TYR A 267 13.20 -12.96 16.43
N LEU A 268 13.29 -11.67 16.76
CA LEU A 268 14.53 -10.88 16.70
C LEU A 268 14.60 -9.98 17.94
N THR A 269 15.78 -9.86 18.52
CA THR A 269 16.10 -8.82 19.49
C THR A 269 17.47 -8.26 19.17
N ILE A 270 17.57 -6.94 19.12
CA ILE A 270 18.83 -6.23 18.90
C ILE A 270 19.01 -5.22 20.04
N SER A 271 20.17 -5.27 20.66
CA SER A 271 20.60 -4.44 21.78
C SER A 271 21.73 -3.50 21.37
N LYS A 272 21.84 -2.35 22.02
CA LYS A 272 22.93 -1.38 21.82
C LYS A 272 24.32 -1.96 22.00
N SER A 273 24.49 -2.99 22.84
CA SER A 273 25.78 -3.67 23.02
C SER A 273 26.34 -4.26 21.72
N GLU A 274 25.49 -4.48 20.71
CA GLU A 274 25.89 -5.04 19.41
C GLU A 274 26.44 -3.98 18.44
N PHE A 275 26.44 -2.69 18.83
CA PHE A 275 26.87 -1.56 18.00
C PHE A 275 28.34 -1.22 18.17
N GLY A 276 29.03 -1.81 19.17
CA GLY A 276 30.42 -1.50 19.48
C GLY A 276 30.60 -0.01 19.77
N ALA A 277 31.50 0.64 19.01
CA ALA A 277 31.77 2.07 19.14
C ALA A 277 30.86 2.96 18.26
N ALA A 278 29.96 2.39 17.47
CA ALA A 278 29.03 3.16 16.64
C ALA A 278 28.00 3.89 17.50
N VAL A 279 27.54 5.04 17.01
CA VAL A 279 26.43 5.78 17.64
C VAL A 279 25.16 4.94 17.52
N TYR A 280 24.41 4.83 18.62
CA TYR A 280 23.12 4.15 18.65
C TYR A 280 21.99 5.17 18.46
N PRO A 281 21.34 5.24 17.28
CA PRO A 281 20.34 6.27 17.00
C PRO A 281 18.96 5.96 17.57
N PHE A 282 18.72 4.73 18.04
CA PHE A 282 17.38 4.23 18.40
C PHE A 282 16.94 4.57 19.83
N ASN A 283 17.57 5.56 20.48
CA ASN A 283 17.01 6.22 21.65
C ASN A 283 16.44 7.61 21.31
N ALA A 284 16.37 7.96 20.03
CA ALA A 284 15.80 9.21 19.55
C ALA A 284 14.44 8.97 18.87
N ASP A 285 13.65 10.04 18.74
CA ASP A 285 12.32 10.01 18.15
C ASP A 285 12.33 9.44 16.73
N GLN A 286 11.34 8.59 16.45
CA GLN A 286 11.11 7.94 15.17
C GLN A 286 9.67 8.21 14.71
N PHE A 287 9.47 8.41 13.41
CA PHE A 287 8.13 8.46 12.80
C PHE A 287 7.87 7.20 11.97
N VAL A 288 6.60 6.86 11.77
CA VAL A 288 6.15 5.65 11.07
C VAL A 288 6.03 5.92 9.57
N ILE A 289 6.32 4.90 8.74
CA ILE A 289 6.18 4.91 7.28
C ILE A 289 5.52 3.61 6.83
N PHE A 290 4.47 3.71 6.00
CA PHE A 290 3.85 2.58 5.30
C PHE A 290 3.93 2.80 3.80
N ASN A 291 4.34 1.77 3.05
CA ASN A 291 4.33 1.81 1.59
C ASN A 291 4.24 0.41 0.98
N VAL A 292 3.94 0.38 -0.32
CA VAL A 292 4.17 -0.78 -1.19
C VAL A 292 5.01 -0.31 -2.37
N ALA A 293 6.31 -0.58 -2.35
CA ALA A 293 7.20 -0.32 -3.47
C ALA A 293 7.00 -1.36 -4.59
N VAL A 294 7.38 -0.97 -5.81
CA VAL A 294 7.38 -1.84 -6.99
C VAL A 294 8.73 -1.77 -7.67
N GLY A 295 9.44 -2.89 -7.76
CA GLY A 295 10.82 -2.95 -8.21
C GLY A 295 11.80 -2.57 -7.11
N GLY A 296 13.07 -2.44 -7.51
CA GLY A 296 14.16 -2.09 -6.62
C GLY A 296 15.28 -3.13 -6.62
N ASN A 297 16.43 -2.74 -6.07
CA ASN A 297 17.65 -3.55 -6.05
C ASN A 297 17.44 -4.90 -5.36
N TRP A 298 16.66 -4.92 -4.29
CA TRP A 298 16.45 -6.10 -3.45
C TRP A 298 15.32 -7.02 -3.94
N PRO A 299 14.07 -6.55 -4.15
CA PRO A 299 13.00 -7.42 -4.66
C PRO A 299 13.18 -7.80 -6.14
N GLY A 300 14.02 -7.04 -6.87
CA GLY A 300 14.12 -7.08 -8.33
C GLY A 300 12.88 -6.48 -9.00
N SER A 301 12.89 -6.37 -10.33
CA SER A 301 11.74 -5.85 -11.07
C SER A 301 10.60 -6.87 -11.17
N PRO A 302 9.33 -6.41 -11.28
CA PRO A 302 8.22 -7.25 -11.72
C PRO A 302 8.48 -7.88 -13.10
N ASP A 303 7.91 -9.05 -13.31
CA ASP A 303 7.96 -9.80 -14.57
C ASP A 303 6.55 -10.26 -15.00
N GLU A 304 6.46 -11.13 -16.02
CA GLU A 304 5.20 -11.66 -16.54
C GLU A 304 4.40 -12.48 -15.52
N SER A 305 5.03 -12.99 -14.46
CA SER A 305 4.35 -13.70 -13.38
C SER A 305 3.68 -12.76 -12.37
N THR A 306 4.03 -11.48 -12.39
CA THR A 306 3.53 -10.50 -11.43
C THR A 306 2.14 -10.03 -11.81
N THR A 307 1.16 -10.31 -10.95
CA THR A 307 -0.22 -9.86 -11.13
C THR A 307 -0.42 -8.50 -10.49
N PHE A 308 -1.20 -7.64 -11.15
CA PHE A 308 -1.61 -6.34 -10.63
C PHE A 308 -3.14 -6.19 -10.71
N PRO A 309 -3.77 -5.42 -9.82
CA PRO A 309 -3.14 -4.67 -8.72
C PRO A 309 -2.69 -5.56 -7.54
N GLN A 310 -1.77 -5.04 -6.73
CA GLN A 310 -1.34 -5.64 -5.46
C GLN A 310 -1.71 -4.73 -4.29
N ARG A 311 -2.10 -5.31 -3.15
CA ARG A 311 -2.68 -4.56 -2.03
C ARG A 311 -2.08 -4.95 -0.69
N MET A 312 -1.69 -3.95 0.08
CA MET A 312 -1.50 -4.07 1.52
C MET A 312 -2.76 -3.54 2.22
N PHE A 313 -3.31 -4.35 3.11
CA PHE A 313 -4.41 -3.96 4.00
C PHE A 313 -3.83 -3.77 5.39
N VAL A 314 -4.12 -2.64 6.03
CA VAL A 314 -3.76 -2.37 7.42
C VAL A 314 -5.06 -2.10 8.17
N ASP A 315 -5.34 -2.96 9.15
CA ASP A 315 -6.54 -2.87 10.00
C ASP A 315 -6.34 -1.86 11.13
N TYR A 316 -5.16 -1.87 11.76
CA TYR A 316 -4.80 -0.84 12.73
C TYR A 316 -3.30 -0.68 12.90
N ILE A 317 -2.92 0.48 13.41
CA ILE A 317 -1.67 0.69 14.14
C ILE A 317 -1.99 1.20 15.55
N ARG A 318 -1.38 0.58 16.56
CA ARG A 318 -1.55 0.95 17.97
C ARG A 318 -0.20 1.09 18.65
N VAL A 319 -0.02 2.18 19.40
CA VAL A 319 1.21 2.49 20.12
C VAL A 319 0.93 2.61 21.61
N PHE A 320 1.68 1.85 22.40
CA PHE A 320 1.53 1.74 23.85
C PHE A 320 2.81 2.15 24.57
N GLN A 321 2.69 2.88 25.68
CA GLN A 321 3.81 3.25 26.54
C GLN A 321 3.50 3.01 28.01
#